data_AF-A0AA89CFB4-F1
#
_entry.id   AF-A0AA89CFB4-F1
#
_cell.length_a   1.000
_cell.length_b   1.000
_cell.length_c   1.000
_cell.angle_alpha   90.00
_cell.angle_beta   90.00
_cell.angle_gamma   90.00
#
_symmetry.space_group_name_H-M   'P 1'
#
loop_
_entity.id
_entity.type
_entity.pdbx_description
1 polymer ?
#
loop_
_entity_poly.entity_id
_entity_poly.type
_entity_poly.pdbx_seq_one_letter_code
_entity_poly.pdbx_strand_id
1 'polypeptide(L)'
;MTQFSLTPDELAQFRAQGFFGPFRVYSPEEARKRYRVIRAELFDREHAIYDLPATSPIANYDRHLDVNLLSEHICKREIVERVASMLGPDLLCWRSEMFPKYPGDEGTDWHQADTFAHASGAPQIVWPGESRFGGAITAWTAFTDATEENGCLRFIPGTHEEMFYDESKKMAYDASKINTQEKDGIKRGFFGYDYRSLQKDPSWKPDESQAVSLTMQAGECVIFWSTLMHSSFPNTTTDTTRLGYASRYVPTGVKVYPDTNVVEEYGSSISLDKYGVVLVSGQDHYGHNKRVHSNVRGLPFDFDNRG
;
A
#
# COMPACT_ATOMS: atom_id res chain seq x y z
N MET A 1 -8.66 13.42 -21.99
CA MET A 1 -8.89 13.24 -20.54
C MET A 1 -9.99 12.22 -20.39
N THR A 2 -9.77 11.21 -19.58
CA THR A 2 -10.79 10.22 -19.22
C THR A 2 -11.72 10.80 -18.15
N GLN A 3 -12.76 10.08 -17.77
CA GLN A 3 -13.80 10.56 -16.83
C GLN A 3 -13.24 10.95 -15.45
N PHE A 4 -12.21 10.25 -14.99
CA PHE A 4 -11.64 10.39 -13.65
C PHE A 4 -10.19 10.90 -13.66
N SER A 5 -9.67 11.37 -14.80
CA SER A 5 -8.35 12.02 -14.85
C SER A 5 -8.30 13.21 -13.89
N LEU A 6 -7.15 13.45 -13.27
CA LEU A 6 -6.95 14.67 -12.48
C LEU A 6 -6.93 15.89 -13.39
N THR A 7 -7.55 16.97 -12.94
CA THR A 7 -7.37 18.31 -13.52
C THR A 7 -5.93 18.80 -13.30
N PRO A 8 -5.46 19.80 -14.07
CA PRO A 8 -4.14 20.39 -13.86
C PRO A 8 -3.91 20.89 -12.43
N ASP A 9 -4.94 21.48 -11.79
CA ASP A 9 -4.85 22.01 -10.43
C ASP A 9 -4.77 20.88 -9.39
N GLU A 10 -5.56 19.82 -9.55
CA GLU A 10 -5.49 18.63 -8.68
C GLU A 10 -4.12 17.92 -8.81
N LEU A 11 -3.56 17.85 -10.02
CA LEU A 11 -2.23 17.30 -10.25
C LEU A 11 -1.13 18.20 -9.64
N ALA A 12 -1.29 19.52 -9.71
CA ALA A 12 -0.38 20.46 -9.06
C ALA A 12 -0.44 20.32 -7.52
N GLN A 13 -1.63 20.16 -6.95
CA GLN A 13 -1.80 19.87 -5.52
C GLN A 13 -1.12 18.56 -5.14
N PHE A 14 -1.33 17.48 -5.91
CA PHE A 14 -0.69 16.20 -5.66
C PHE A 14 0.84 16.32 -5.65
N ARG A 15 1.42 17.03 -6.64
CA ARG A 15 2.86 17.28 -6.71
C ARG A 15 3.39 18.10 -5.52
N ALA A 16 2.61 19.06 -5.02
CA ALA A 16 3.04 19.88 -3.90
C ALA A 16 2.92 19.13 -2.55
N GLN A 17 1.86 18.34 -2.38
CA GLN A 17 1.52 17.73 -1.08
C GLN A 17 2.00 16.29 -0.95
N GLY A 18 2.21 15.59 -2.07
CA GLY A 18 2.55 14.17 -2.15
C GLY A 18 1.34 13.22 -2.01
N PHE A 19 0.13 13.75 -1.86
CA PHE A 19 -1.12 12.99 -1.80
C PHE A 19 -2.29 13.74 -2.44
N PHE A 20 -3.32 12.98 -2.83
CA PHE A 20 -4.57 13.45 -3.41
C PHE A 20 -5.75 12.63 -2.88
N GLY A 21 -6.82 13.31 -2.50
CA GLY A 21 -8.03 12.72 -1.95
C GLY A 21 -8.39 13.27 -0.56
N PRO A 22 -9.33 12.62 0.14
CA PRO A 22 -10.00 11.40 -0.27
C PRO A 22 -10.98 11.62 -1.45
N PHE A 23 -11.22 10.59 -2.24
CA PHE A 23 -12.25 10.57 -3.29
C PHE A 23 -13.05 9.27 -3.22
N ARG A 24 -14.27 9.30 -3.76
CA ARG A 24 -15.21 8.17 -3.69
C ARG A 24 -14.91 7.13 -4.77
N VAL A 25 -14.75 5.86 -4.37
CA VAL A 25 -14.66 4.69 -5.28
C VAL A 25 -15.92 3.82 -5.18
N TYR A 26 -16.49 3.70 -3.99
CA TYR A 26 -17.75 3.00 -3.73
C TYR A 26 -18.63 3.81 -2.79
N SER A 27 -19.95 3.69 -2.89
CA SER A 27 -20.82 4.17 -1.80
C SER A 27 -20.47 3.44 -0.49
N PRO A 28 -20.73 4.04 0.69
CA PRO A 28 -20.49 3.36 1.97
C PRO A 28 -21.20 2.01 2.10
N GLU A 29 -22.39 1.88 1.52
CA GLU A 29 -23.15 0.62 1.50
C GLU A 29 -22.44 -0.46 0.68
N GLU A 30 -22.02 -0.12 -0.54
CA GLU A 30 -21.33 -1.06 -1.43
C GLU A 30 -19.97 -1.46 -0.86
N ALA A 31 -19.21 -0.51 -0.28
CA ALA A 31 -17.95 -0.80 0.39
C ALA A 31 -18.13 -1.81 1.53
N ARG A 32 -19.14 -1.62 2.39
CA ARG A 32 -19.45 -2.54 3.49
C ARG A 32 -19.91 -3.91 2.99
N LYS A 33 -20.68 -3.96 1.89
CA LYS A 33 -21.09 -5.22 1.25
C LYS A 33 -19.88 -5.98 0.70
N ARG A 34 -18.99 -5.30 -0.03
CA ARG A 34 -17.72 -5.87 -0.54
C ARG A 34 -16.84 -6.35 0.62
N TYR A 35 -16.69 -5.55 1.67
CA TYR A 35 -15.90 -5.92 2.85
C TYR A 35 -16.38 -7.23 3.49
N ARG A 36 -17.69 -7.46 3.61
CA ARG A 36 -18.22 -8.73 4.17
C ARG A 36 -17.75 -9.95 3.38
N VAL A 37 -17.74 -9.85 2.05
CA VAL A 37 -17.29 -10.93 1.16
C VAL A 37 -15.77 -11.08 1.24
N ILE A 38 -15.03 -9.98 1.07
CA ILE A 38 -13.56 -9.97 1.15
C ILE A 38 -13.11 -10.56 2.48
N ARG A 39 -13.70 -10.14 3.61
CA ARG A 39 -13.33 -10.65 4.94
C ARG A 39 -13.48 -12.17 5.04
N ALA A 40 -14.53 -12.75 4.45
CA ALA A 40 -14.70 -14.20 4.43
C ALA A 40 -13.64 -14.88 3.57
N GLU A 41 -13.39 -14.36 2.36
CA GLU A 41 -12.35 -14.88 1.45
C GLU A 41 -10.93 -14.66 1.99
N LEU A 42 -10.71 -13.72 2.92
CA LEU A 42 -9.39 -13.54 3.51
C LEU A 42 -8.96 -14.73 4.39
N PHE A 43 -9.92 -15.42 5.03
CA PHE A 43 -9.67 -16.63 5.83
C PHE A 43 -9.50 -17.89 4.96
N ASP A 44 -10.14 -17.93 3.80
CA ASP A 44 -9.91 -18.97 2.80
C ASP A 44 -8.60 -18.70 2.07
N ARG A 45 -7.65 -19.61 2.21
CA ARG A 45 -6.32 -19.50 1.60
C ARG A 45 -6.01 -20.65 0.66
N GLU A 46 -6.99 -21.48 0.31
CA GLU A 46 -6.80 -22.61 -0.63
C GLU A 46 -6.17 -22.15 -1.95
N HIS A 47 -6.55 -20.95 -2.40
CA HIS A 47 -6.06 -20.34 -3.63
C HIS A 47 -5.06 -19.21 -3.42
N ALA A 48 -4.64 -18.91 -2.18
CA ALA A 48 -3.65 -17.86 -1.96
C ALA A 48 -2.33 -18.20 -2.67
N ILE A 49 -1.68 -17.20 -3.28
CA ILE A 49 -0.42 -17.44 -4.01
C ILE A 49 0.77 -17.72 -3.08
N TYR A 50 0.64 -17.37 -1.80
CA TYR A 50 1.63 -17.58 -0.75
C TYR A 50 1.12 -18.61 0.25
N ASP A 51 1.86 -19.72 0.37
CA ASP A 51 1.59 -20.81 1.31
C ASP A 51 2.03 -20.41 2.73
N LEU A 52 1.14 -19.70 3.42
CA LEU A 52 1.37 -19.18 4.76
C LEU A 52 0.09 -19.24 5.59
N PRO A 53 0.21 -19.38 6.93
CA PRO A 53 -0.91 -19.23 7.82
C PRO A 53 -1.46 -17.80 7.76
N ALA A 54 -2.77 -17.65 7.93
CA ALA A 54 -3.45 -16.34 7.94
C ALA A 54 -2.96 -15.40 9.06
N THR A 55 -2.26 -15.93 10.06
CA THR A 55 -1.67 -15.16 11.17
C THR A 55 -0.37 -14.46 10.81
N SER A 56 0.28 -14.83 9.70
CA SER A 56 1.49 -14.14 9.24
C SER A 56 1.13 -12.75 8.69
N PRO A 57 1.81 -11.66 9.07
CA PRO A 57 1.52 -10.33 8.53
C PRO A 57 1.61 -10.27 7.00
N ILE A 58 2.57 -10.98 6.39
CA ILE A 58 2.74 -11.02 4.93
C ILE A 58 1.61 -11.81 4.23
N ALA A 59 0.79 -12.58 4.97
CA ALA A 59 -0.38 -13.26 4.42
C ALA A 59 -1.45 -12.29 3.88
N ASN A 60 -1.36 -11.01 4.25
CA ASN A 60 -2.19 -9.92 3.75
C ASN A 60 -1.76 -9.40 2.36
N TYR A 61 -0.64 -9.90 1.82
CA TYR A 61 -0.10 -9.46 0.54
C TYR A 61 -0.85 -10.11 -0.62
N ASP A 62 -0.96 -9.34 -1.72
CA ASP A 62 -1.30 -9.78 -3.07
C ASP A 62 -2.57 -10.62 -3.20
N ARG A 63 -3.52 -10.41 -2.29
CA ARG A 63 -4.82 -11.08 -2.32
C ARG A 63 -5.66 -10.71 -3.55
N HIS A 64 -5.29 -9.69 -4.32
CA HIS A 64 -5.85 -9.45 -5.66
C HIS A 64 -5.56 -10.56 -6.66
N LEU A 65 -4.62 -11.46 -6.37
CA LEU A 65 -4.28 -12.61 -7.20
C LEU A 65 -5.15 -13.85 -6.92
N ASP A 66 -6.01 -13.83 -5.89
CA ASP A 66 -6.92 -14.94 -5.56
C ASP A 66 -8.34 -14.52 -5.12
N VAL A 67 -8.53 -13.30 -4.65
CA VAL A 67 -9.83 -12.74 -4.23
C VAL A 67 -10.41 -11.89 -5.35
N ASN A 68 -11.50 -12.37 -5.97
CA ASN A 68 -12.08 -11.76 -7.17
C ASN A 68 -12.39 -10.27 -6.98
N LEU A 69 -13.02 -9.89 -5.86
CA LEU A 69 -13.37 -8.48 -5.59
C LEU A 69 -12.16 -7.55 -5.49
N LEU A 70 -11.00 -8.07 -5.07
CA LEU A 70 -9.75 -7.32 -5.03
C LEU A 70 -9.09 -7.27 -6.42
N SER A 71 -9.21 -8.34 -7.21
CA SER A 71 -8.81 -8.33 -8.61
C SER A 71 -9.54 -7.25 -9.42
N GLU A 72 -10.84 -7.05 -9.18
CA GLU A 72 -11.57 -5.93 -9.81
C GLU A 72 -11.15 -4.58 -9.25
N HIS A 73 -10.90 -4.50 -7.93
CA HIS A 73 -10.59 -3.25 -7.24
C HIS A 73 -9.34 -2.56 -7.79
N ILE A 74 -8.25 -3.32 -7.97
CA ILE A 74 -6.98 -2.76 -8.46
C ILE A 74 -7.10 -2.17 -9.88
N CYS A 75 -8.12 -2.59 -10.64
CA CYS A 75 -8.43 -2.12 -11.98
C CYS A 75 -9.55 -1.04 -12.01
N LYS A 76 -10.02 -0.53 -10.86
CA LYS A 76 -11.10 0.47 -10.86
C LYS A 76 -10.65 1.75 -11.55
N ARG A 77 -11.43 2.19 -12.54
CA ARG A 77 -11.17 3.41 -13.33
C ARG A 77 -11.04 4.66 -12.47
N GLU A 78 -11.82 4.75 -11.38
CA GLU A 78 -11.72 5.83 -10.40
C GLU A 78 -10.34 5.93 -9.76
N ILE A 79 -9.59 4.84 -9.68
CA ILE A 79 -8.22 4.81 -9.15
C ILE A 79 -7.22 4.95 -10.30
N VAL A 80 -7.27 4.02 -11.26
CA VAL A 80 -6.25 3.89 -12.31
C VAL A 80 -6.13 5.14 -13.18
N GLU A 81 -7.24 5.79 -13.55
CA GLU A 81 -7.17 7.00 -14.38
C GLU A 81 -6.55 8.20 -13.64
N ARG A 82 -6.71 8.27 -12.30
CA ARG A 82 -6.05 9.26 -11.45
C ARG A 82 -4.56 8.96 -11.33
N VAL A 83 -4.20 7.70 -11.09
CA VAL A 83 -2.80 7.26 -11.07
C VAL A 83 -2.14 7.51 -12.43
N ALA A 84 -2.83 7.30 -13.54
CA ALA A 84 -2.31 7.54 -14.88
C ALA A 84 -2.02 9.03 -15.13
N SER A 85 -2.80 9.92 -14.51
CA SER A 85 -2.52 11.37 -14.54
C SER A 85 -1.20 11.73 -13.83
N MET A 86 -0.73 10.88 -12.91
CA MET A 86 0.49 11.09 -12.11
C MET A 86 1.72 10.42 -12.73
N LEU A 87 1.57 9.18 -13.21
CA LEU A 87 2.66 8.29 -13.62
C LEU A 87 2.76 8.09 -15.14
N GLY A 88 1.76 8.54 -15.91
CA GLY A 88 1.61 8.19 -17.32
C GLY A 88 0.69 6.98 -17.54
N PRO A 89 0.41 6.63 -18.82
CA PRO A 89 -0.66 5.70 -19.17
C PRO A 89 -0.34 4.22 -18.90
N ASP A 90 0.93 3.84 -18.87
CA ASP A 90 1.38 2.45 -18.84
C ASP A 90 1.69 2.01 -17.41
N LEU A 91 0.72 1.36 -16.77
CA LEU A 91 0.73 1.15 -15.32
C LEU A 91 0.66 -0.33 -14.94
N LEU A 92 1.50 -0.69 -13.98
CA LEU A 92 1.48 -1.96 -13.28
C LEU A 92 0.94 -1.76 -11.87
N CYS A 93 -0.04 -2.57 -11.46
CA CYS A 93 -0.26 -2.87 -10.05
C CYS A 93 0.71 -4.00 -9.68
N TRP A 94 1.68 -3.71 -8.82
CA TRP A 94 2.75 -4.65 -8.46
C TRP A 94 2.56 -5.26 -7.07
N ARG A 95 1.86 -4.58 -6.18
CA ARG A 95 1.62 -5.06 -4.81
C ARG A 95 0.24 -4.62 -4.36
N SER A 96 -0.41 -5.47 -3.57
CA SER A 96 -1.51 -5.02 -2.72
C SER A 96 -1.38 -5.55 -1.31
N GLU A 97 -1.95 -4.84 -0.34
CA GLU A 97 -1.79 -5.19 1.08
C GLU A 97 -3.00 -4.79 1.90
N MET A 98 -3.47 -5.71 2.75
CA MET A 98 -4.50 -5.41 3.76
C MET A 98 -3.86 -4.82 5.02
N PHE A 99 -4.47 -3.74 5.51
CA PHE A 99 -4.10 -3.08 6.75
C PHE A 99 -5.28 -3.12 7.72
N PRO A 100 -5.53 -4.26 8.40
CA PRO A 100 -6.42 -4.27 9.55
C PRO A 100 -5.80 -3.49 10.72
N LYS A 101 -6.63 -2.80 11.48
CA LYS A 101 -6.34 -2.33 12.84
C LYS A 101 -7.47 -2.79 13.74
N TYR A 102 -7.23 -3.82 14.52
CA TYR A 102 -8.16 -4.33 15.52
C TYR A 102 -8.20 -3.42 16.75
N PRO A 103 -9.29 -3.45 17.54
CA PRO A 103 -9.34 -2.79 18.85
C PRO A 103 -8.08 -3.04 19.69
N GLY A 104 -7.39 -1.96 20.10
CA GLY A 104 -6.17 -2.01 20.90
C GLY A 104 -4.85 -2.11 20.11
N ASP A 105 -4.91 -2.23 18.77
CA ASP A 105 -3.71 -2.25 17.94
C ASP A 105 -2.98 -0.89 17.96
N GLU A 106 -1.65 -0.96 17.91
CA GLU A 106 -0.77 0.18 17.79
C GLU A 106 -0.97 0.95 16.48
N GLY A 107 -0.56 2.21 16.44
CA GLY A 107 -0.44 2.96 15.21
C GLY A 107 0.71 2.41 14.35
N THR A 108 0.58 2.49 13.04
CA THR A 108 1.74 2.21 12.17
C THR A 108 2.77 3.33 12.36
N ASP A 109 4.05 2.96 12.46
CA ASP A 109 5.17 3.91 12.54
C ASP A 109 5.16 4.93 11.41
N TRP A 110 5.81 6.07 11.66
CA TRP A 110 6.24 6.97 10.59
C TRP A 110 7.27 6.29 9.71
N HIS A 111 7.01 6.28 8.41
CA HIS A 111 7.87 5.65 7.43
C HIS A 111 7.74 6.28 6.04
N GLN A 112 8.72 5.97 5.20
CA GLN A 112 8.76 6.22 3.76
C GLN A 112 9.39 5.00 3.10
N ALA A 113 8.86 4.57 1.96
CA ALA A 113 9.43 3.47 1.18
C ALA A 113 9.68 3.93 -0.26
N ASP A 114 10.93 3.86 -0.69
CA ASP A 114 11.37 4.10 -2.05
C ASP A 114 11.59 2.75 -2.76
N THR A 115 12.57 1.98 -2.31
CA THR A 115 12.95 0.71 -2.95
C THR A 115 12.17 -0.49 -2.40
N PHE A 116 11.43 -0.29 -1.30
CA PHE A 116 10.75 -1.33 -0.53
C PHE A 116 11.73 -2.39 0.00
N ALA A 117 12.99 -2.01 0.25
CA ALA A 117 14.03 -2.91 0.75
C ALA A 117 14.04 -3.02 2.28
N HIS A 118 13.29 -2.16 2.98
CA HIS A 118 13.30 -1.99 4.44
C HIS A 118 13.24 -3.29 5.25
N ALA A 119 12.54 -4.31 4.77
CA ALA A 119 12.43 -5.59 5.46
C ALA A 119 13.28 -6.73 4.83
N SER A 120 13.43 -6.76 3.50
CA SER A 120 14.12 -7.84 2.77
C SER A 120 15.62 -7.59 2.50
N GLY A 121 16.12 -6.37 2.70
CA GLY A 121 17.53 -6.00 2.50
C GLY A 121 17.97 -5.87 1.04
N ALA A 122 17.06 -6.05 0.08
CA ALA A 122 17.29 -5.84 -1.34
C ALA A 122 16.10 -5.09 -1.98
N PRO A 123 16.34 -4.18 -2.96
CA PRO A 123 15.28 -3.47 -3.66
C PRO A 123 14.23 -4.40 -4.28
N GLN A 124 12.96 -4.17 -3.99
CA GLN A 124 11.85 -4.90 -4.60
C GLN A 124 11.34 -4.18 -5.85
N ILE A 125 11.54 -2.86 -5.93
CA ILE A 125 11.33 -2.09 -7.16
C ILE A 125 12.56 -1.26 -7.49
N VAL A 126 12.86 -1.12 -8.78
CA VAL A 126 13.99 -0.33 -9.28
C VAL A 126 13.53 0.50 -10.47
N TRP A 127 13.58 1.83 -10.31
CA TRP A 127 13.27 2.78 -11.38
C TRP A 127 14.39 2.79 -12.44
N PRO A 128 14.07 3.05 -13.71
CA PRO A 128 15.07 3.05 -14.78
C PRO A 128 16.03 4.24 -14.69
N GLY A 129 17.33 3.98 -14.91
CA GLY A 129 18.39 4.99 -14.98
C GLY A 129 18.75 5.62 -13.63
N GLU A 130 19.47 6.75 -13.67
CA GLU A 130 19.74 7.61 -12.50
C GLU A 130 18.51 8.48 -12.19
N SER A 131 17.32 7.86 -12.09
CA SER A 131 16.10 8.58 -11.77
C SER A 131 16.26 9.28 -10.43
N ARG A 132 15.95 10.59 -10.40
CA ARG A 132 15.78 11.34 -9.15
C ARG A 132 14.54 10.91 -8.37
N PHE A 133 13.66 10.14 -9.00
CA PHE A 133 12.37 9.72 -8.47
C PHE A 133 12.37 8.21 -8.22
N GLY A 134 11.75 7.84 -7.10
CA GLY A 134 11.65 6.48 -6.60
C GLY A 134 10.27 6.20 -6.00
N GLY A 135 10.10 5.04 -5.35
CA GLY A 135 8.84 4.67 -4.71
C GLY A 135 7.73 4.17 -5.64
N ALA A 136 6.53 4.07 -5.09
CA ALA A 136 5.32 3.66 -5.80
C ALA A 136 4.15 4.56 -5.40
N ILE A 137 3.19 4.71 -6.31
CA ILE A 137 1.91 5.34 -5.97
C ILE A 137 1.06 4.34 -5.20
N THR A 138 0.70 4.68 -3.97
CA THR A 138 -0.20 3.89 -3.15
C THR A 138 -1.61 4.47 -3.21
N ALA A 139 -2.57 3.68 -3.68
CA ALA A 139 -4.00 3.97 -3.51
C ALA A 139 -4.51 3.17 -2.31
N TRP A 140 -4.84 3.88 -1.23
CA TRP A 140 -5.35 3.29 0.00
C TRP A 140 -6.87 3.51 0.09
N THR A 141 -7.63 2.42 0.02
CA THR A 141 -9.10 2.44 0.07
C THR A 141 -9.59 1.99 1.45
N ALA A 142 -10.49 2.78 2.03
CA ALA A 142 -11.17 2.47 3.28
C ALA A 142 -12.31 1.48 3.02
N PHE A 143 -12.21 0.22 3.49
CA PHE A 143 -13.33 -0.74 3.42
C PHE A 143 -14.27 -0.66 4.63
N THR A 144 -13.78 -0.07 5.71
CA THR A 144 -14.56 0.41 6.85
C THR A 144 -14.35 1.91 6.99
N ASP A 145 -15.16 2.58 7.80
CA ASP A 145 -14.87 3.96 8.18
C ASP A 145 -13.49 4.02 8.89
N ALA A 146 -12.70 5.04 8.58
CA ALA A 146 -11.39 5.30 9.15
C ALA A 146 -11.44 6.65 9.88
N THR A 147 -11.31 6.61 11.20
CA THR A 147 -11.37 7.76 12.11
C THR A 147 -10.07 7.86 12.91
N GLU A 148 -9.82 8.97 13.60
CA GLU A 148 -8.66 9.06 14.49
C GLU A 148 -8.69 7.96 15.58
N GLU A 149 -9.87 7.73 16.16
CA GLU A 149 -10.07 6.72 17.23
C GLU A 149 -9.81 5.28 16.78
N ASN A 150 -10.12 4.93 15.52
CA ASN A 150 -9.93 3.57 15.02
C ASN A 150 -8.67 3.40 14.14
N GLY A 151 -7.80 4.42 14.13
CA GLY A 151 -6.49 4.32 13.51
C GLY A 151 -6.42 4.74 12.04
N CYS A 152 -7.02 5.88 11.66
CA CYS A 152 -6.87 6.44 10.32
C CYS A 152 -5.42 6.85 9.99
N LEU A 153 -5.15 7.06 8.69
CA LEU A 153 -3.83 7.48 8.21
C LEU A 153 -3.51 8.92 8.65
N ARG A 154 -2.21 9.21 8.71
CA ARG A 154 -1.68 10.56 8.88
C ARG A 154 -0.56 10.80 7.89
N PHE A 155 -0.44 12.04 7.41
CA PHE A 155 0.62 12.45 6.49
C PHE A 155 1.33 13.70 7.00
N ILE A 156 2.62 13.86 6.70
CA ILE A 156 3.30 15.16 6.77
C ILE A 156 3.43 15.66 5.33
N PRO A 157 2.61 16.63 4.90
CA PRO A 157 2.56 17.03 3.49
C PRO A 157 3.89 17.55 2.95
N GLY A 158 4.16 17.33 1.67
CA GLY A 158 5.35 17.87 0.99
C GLY A 158 6.68 17.15 1.28
N THR A 159 6.67 16.08 2.06
CA THR A 159 7.89 15.34 2.46
C THR A 159 8.32 14.24 1.48
N HIS A 160 7.56 14.02 0.41
CA HIS A 160 7.76 12.89 -0.51
C HIS A 160 8.96 13.03 -1.47
N GLU A 161 9.55 14.22 -1.57
CA GLU A 161 10.74 14.47 -2.41
C GLU A 161 12.07 14.25 -1.66
N GLU A 162 12.03 14.00 -0.34
CA GLU A 162 13.22 13.73 0.46
C GLU A 162 13.02 12.50 1.35
N MET A 163 13.92 11.53 1.23
CA MET A 163 13.93 10.36 2.12
C MET A 163 14.68 10.67 3.41
N PHE A 164 14.02 10.49 4.56
CA PHE A 164 14.61 10.55 5.90
C PHE A 164 15.10 9.18 6.40
N TYR A 165 14.75 8.12 5.68
CA TYR A 165 15.11 6.74 5.98
C TYR A 165 16.06 6.18 4.91
N ASP A 166 16.88 5.22 5.30
CA ASP A 166 17.82 4.47 4.48
C ASP A 166 17.45 2.99 4.52
N GLU A 167 16.80 2.52 3.47
CA GLU A 167 16.32 1.14 3.35
C GLU A 167 17.44 0.10 3.15
N SER A 168 18.70 0.53 3.00
CA SER A 168 19.85 -0.38 3.04
C SER A 168 20.25 -0.80 4.46
N LYS A 169 19.79 -0.04 5.48
CA LYS A 169 19.91 -0.43 6.89
C LYS A 169 18.96 -1.58 7.20
N LYS A 170 19.27 -2.32 8.28
CA LYS A 170 18.47 -3.48 8.71
C LYS A 170 17.59 -3.14 9.90
N MET A 171 16.36 -3.65 9.88
CA MET A 171 15.51 -3.70 11.06
C MET A 171 15.53 -5.10 11.68
N ALA A 172 15.68 -5.19 13.00
CA ALA A 172 15.54 -6.46 13.70
C ALA A 172 14.05 -6.77 13.91
N TYR A 173 13.59 -7.92 13.42
CA TYR A 173 12.25 -8.42 13.69
C TYR A 173 12.17 -8.96 15.11
N ASP A 174 11.15 -8.53 15.86
CA ASP A 174 10.85 -9.04 17.19
C ASP A 174 9.33 -8.98 17.44
N ALA A 175 8.68 -10.13 17.37
CA ALA A 175 7.24 -10.26 17.56
C ALA A 175 6.77 -9.79 18.95
N SER A 176 7.63 -9.78 19.97
CA SER A 176 7.27 -9.32 21.32
C SER A 176 7.06 -7.80 21.40
N LYS A 177 7.51 -7.05 20.39
CA LYS A 177 7.33 -5.60 20.29
C LYS A 177 5.96 -5.19 19.74
N ILE A 178 5.24 -6.12 19.10
CA ILE A 178 3.93 -5.83 18.52
C ILE A 178 2.98 -5.39 19.62
N ASN A 179 2.37 -4.23 19.47
CA ASN A 179 1.37 -3.70 20.40
C ASN A 179 1.93 -3.43 21.81
N THR A 180 3.23 -3.22 21.99
CA THR A 180 3.83 -2.95 23.31
C THR A 180 4.64 -1.66 23.38
N GLN A 181 5.04 -1.08 22.25
CA GLN A 181 5.90 0.10 22.24
C GLN A 181 5.13 1.41 22.21
N GLU A 182 5.64 2.38 22.98
CA GLU A 182 5.20 3.77 22.94
C GLU A 182 6.34 4.65 22.40
N LYS A 183 5.99 5.56 21.49
CA LYS A 183 6.91 6.50 20.85
C LYS A 183 6.28 7.89 20.95
N ASP A 184 6.90 8.74 21.77
CA ASP A 184 6.43 10.11 22.04
C ASP A 184 4.95 10.16 22.50
N GLY A 185 4.56 9.28 23.42
CA GLY A 185 3.20 9.25 24.00
C GLY A 185 2.18 8.45 23.18
N ILE A 186 2.57 7.92 22.02
CA ILE A 186 1.65 7.19 21.13
C ILE A 186 2.15 5.76 20.93
N LYS A 187 1.23 4.80 21.13
CA LYS A 187 1.50 3.40 20.86
C LYS A 187 1.75 3.19 19.37
N ARG A 188 2.97 2.84 18.97
CA ARG A 188 3.37 2.72 17.56
C ARG A 188 4.36 1.58 17.33
N GLY A 189 4.22 0.93 16.18
CA GLY A 189 5.19 -0.05 15.70
C GLY A 189 5.03 -0.33 14.20
N PHE A 190 5.83 -1.26 13.70
CA PHE A 190 5.80 -1.65 12.29
C PHE A 190 5.80 -3.19 12.17
N PHE A 191 4.74 -3.83 12.66
CA PHE A 191 4.53 -5.28 12.55
C PHE A 191 5.70 -6.11 13.12
N GLY A 192 6.17 -5.74 14.32
CA GLY A 192 7.31 -6.38 14.98
C GLY A 192 8.67 -5.75 14.65
N TYR A 193 8.70 -4.76 13.75
CA TYR A 193 9.86 -3.90 13.51
C TYR A 193 9.71 -2.53 14.19
N ASP A 194 10.82 -1.79 14.24
CA ASP A 194 10.88 -0.38 14.62
C ASP A 194 11.51 0.43 13.49
N TYR A 195 10.68 1.18 12.75
CA TYR A 195 11.10 1.88 11.54
C TYR A 195 12.14 2.99 11.81
N ARG A 196 12.26 3.44 13.07
CA ARG A 196 13.31 4.40 13.49
C ARG A 196 14.72 3.86 13.25
N SER A 197 14.88 2.53 13.26
CA SER A 197 16.17 1.88 12.95
C SER A 197 16.71 2.22 11.56
N LEU A 198 15.83 2.66 10.65
CA LEU A 198 16.17 3.05 9.29
C LEU A 198 16.45 4.53 9.13
N GLN A 199 16.26 5.38 10.15
CA GLN A 199 16.52 6.82 10.04
C GLN A 199 17.96 7.08 9.61
N LYS A 200 18.16 8.00 8.65
CA LYS A 200 19.50 8.44 8.22
C LYS A 200 20.26 9.06 9.39
N ASP A 201 19.60 9.97 10.11
CA ASP A 201 20.04 10.57 11.36
C ASP A 201 19.21 9.98 12.53
N PRO A 202 19.81 9.20 13.45
CA PRO A 202 19.11 8.62 14.60
C PRO A 202 18.56 9.63 15.61
N SER A 203 18.99 10.90 15.55
CA SER A 203 18.48 11.98 16.41
C SER A 203 17.30 12.73 15.80
N TRP A 204 17.09 12.56 14.49
CA TRP A 204 15.99 13.19 13.79
C TRP A 204 14.65 12.59 14.22
N LYS A 205 13.63 13.45 14.30
CA LYS A 205 12.25 13.06 14.55
C LYS A 205 11.33 13.66 13.48
N PRO A 206 10.30 12.94 13.05
CA PRO A 206 9.22 13.53 12.26
C PRO A 206 8.61 14.72 13.01
N ASP A 207 8.43 15.85 12.33
CA ASP A 207 7.68 16.99 12.88
C ASP A 207 6.18 16.68 12.83
N GLU A 208 5.70 15.96 13.85
CA GLU A 208 4.30 15.57 13.95
C GLU A 208 3.33 16.76 14.08
N SER A 209 3.83 17.97 14.38
CA SER A 209 2.98 19.19 14.44
C SER A 209 2.47 19.61 13.06
N GLN A 210 3.16 19.17 11.99
CA GLN A 210 2.75 19.37 10.60
C GLN A 210 1.90 18.22 10.06
N ALA A 211 1.63 17.19 10.87
CA ALA A 211 0.88 16.04 10.43
C ALA A 211 -0.61 16.38 10.28
N VAL A 212 -1.20 15.95 9.16
CA VAL A 212 -2.64 15.99 8.92
C VAL A 212 -3.24 14.60 9.08
N SER A 213 -4.36 14.53 9.81
CA SER A 213 -5.18 13.32 9.93
C SER A 213 -6.04 13.14 8.69
N LEU A 214 -6.18 11.90 8.23
CA LEU A 214 -6.99 11.57 7.06
C LEU A 214 -8.16 10.66 7.45
N THR A 215 -9.23 11.27 7.94
CA THR A 215 -10.49 10.55 8.19
C THR A 215 -11.22 10.26 6.89
N MET A 216 -11.71 9.04 6.73
CA MET A 216 -12.35 8.58 5.50
C MET A 216 -13.58 7.74 5.82
N GLN A 217 -14.63 7.89 5.02
CA GLN A 217 -15.77 6.99 5.04
C GLN A 217 -15.45 5.72 4.24
N ALA A 218 -16.13 4.62 4.57
CA ALA A 218 -16.08 3.40 3.79
C ALA A 218 -16.37 3.69 2.30
N GLY A 219 -15.51 3.15 1.43
CA GLY A 219 -15.56 3.34 -0.01
C GLY A 219 -14.79 4.55 -0.54
N GLU A 220 -14.20 5.37 0.33
CA GLU A 220 -13.27 6.41 -0.09
C GLU A 220 -11.85 5.87 -0.26
N CYS A 221 -11.08 6.53 -1.12
CA CYS A 221 -9.69 6.22 -1.43
C CYS A 221 -8.84 7.48 -1.35
N VAL A 222 -7.59 7.33 -0.92
CA VAL A 222 -6.56 8.36 -1.02
C VAL A 222 -5.40 7.81 -1.84
N ILE A 223 -4.80 8.66 -2.66
CA ILE A 223 -3.61 8.34 -3.42
C ILE A 223 -2.42 9.13 -2.85
N PHE A 224 -1.30 8.49 -2.60
CA PHE A 224 -0.08 9.14 -2.12
C PHE A 224 1.18 8.42 -2.59
N TRP A 225 2.30 9.15 -2.68
CA TRP A 225 3.60 8.54 -2.89
C TRP A 225 4.00 7.72 -1.67
N SER A 226 4.54 6.51 -1.86
CA SER A 226 5.10 5.72 -0.75
C SER A 226 6.28 6.41 -0.06
N THR A 227 6.93 7.36 -0.74
CA THR A 227 7.97 8.22 -0.19
C THR A 227 7.41 9.37 0.64
N LEU A 228 6.10 9.63 0.66
CA LEU A 228 5.50 10.61 1.58
C LEU A 228 5.64 10.11 3.02
N MET A 229 6.00 10.99 3.96
CA MET A 229 5.94 10.65 5.39
C MET A 229 4.50 10.29 5.77
N HIS A 230 4.29 9.04 6.13
CA HIS A 230 2.98 8.54 6.52
C HIS A 230 3.03 7.62 7.72
N SER A 231 1.94 7.63 8.49
CA SER A 231 1.71 6.78 9.66
C SER A 231 0.22 6.49 9.82
N SER A 232 -0.16 5.83 10.91
CA SER A 232 -1.56 5.81 11.35
C SER A 232 -1.68 6.12 12.83
N PHE A 233 -2.86 6.53 13.27
CA PHE A 233 -3.20 6.47 14.69
C PHE A 233 -3.29 5.00 15.18
N PRO A 234 -3.12 4.74 16.49
CA PRO A 234 -3.55 3.49 17.09
C PRO A 234 -5.07 3.34 17.03
N ASN A 235 -5.57 2.12 17.21
CA ASN A 235 -6.99 1.89 17.38
C ASN A 235 -7.31 1.82 18.88
N THR A 236 -7.90 2.89 19.41
CA THR A 236 -8.28 3.03 20.81
C THR A 236 -9.72 2.62 21.09
N THR A 237 -10.46 2.16 20.07
CA THR A 237 -11.81 1.63 20.24
C THR A 237 -11.80 0.25 20.91
N THR A 238 -12.96 -0.19 21.38
CA THR A 238 -13.12 -1.51 22.02
C THR A 238 -13.77 -2.56 21.13
N ASP A 239 -14.45 -2.15 20.06
CA ASP A 239 -15.33 -3.01 19.26
C ASP A 239 -15.24 -2.79 17.74
N THR A 240 -14.48 -1.78 17.29
CA THR A 240 -14.48 -1.35 15.90
C THR A 240 -13.14 -1.66 15.25
N THR A 241 -13.14 -2.59 14.29
CA THR A 241 -11.95 -2.86 13.45
C THR A 241 -11.94 -1.92 12.25
N ARG A 242 -10.79 -1.28 11.98
CA ARG A 242 -10.55 -0.55 10.73
C ARG A 242 -9.92 -1.49 9.71
N LEU A 243 -10.42 -1.50 8.47
CA LEU A 243 -9.75 -2.15 7.34
C LEU A 243 -9.43 -1.13 6.25
N GLY A 244 -8.14 -0.98 6.00
CA GLY A 244 -7.59 -0.35 4.81
C GLY A 244 -7.10 -1.37 3.80
N TYR A 245 -7.18 -1.05 2.51
CA TYR A 245 -6.56 -1.82 1.45
C TYR A 245 -5.67 -0.93 0.59
N ALA A 246 -4.39 -1.23 0.55
CA ALA A 246 -3.44 -0.56 -0.33
C ALA A 246 -3.29 -1.36 -1.63
N SER A 247 -3.38 -0.66 -2.76
CA SER A 247 -2.91 -1.13 -4.07
C SER A 247 -1.80 -0.20 -4.53
N ARG A 248 -0.69 -0.76 -5.02
CA ARG A 248 0.54 -0.03 -5.30
C ARG A 248 0.88 -0.10 -6.77
N TYR A 249 1.11 1.06 -7.36
CA TYR A 249 1.25 1.24 -8.79
C TYR A 249 2.61 1.84 -9.15
N VAL A 250 3.18 1.35 -10.25
CA VAL A 250 4.42 1.84 -10.84
C VAL A 250 4.29 1.87 -12.38
N PRO A 251 5.05 2.72 -13.09
CA PRO A 251 5.16 2.65 -14.54
C PRO A 251 5.73 1.31 -15.01
N THR A 252 5.39 0.86 -16.22
CA THR A 252 5.90 -0.42 -16.79
C THR A 252 7.42 -0.49 -16.92
N GLY A 253 8.10 0.66 -17.01
CA GLY A 253 9.56 0.76 -17.03
C GLY A 253 10.26 0.47 -15.70
N VAL A 254 9.51 0.42 -14.58
CA VAL A 254 10.05 0.02 -13.27
C VAL A 254 10.23 -1.50 -13.24
N LYS A 255 11.40 -1.97 -12.83
CA LYS A 255 11.66 -3.39 -12.59
C LYS A 255 11.09 -3.80 -11.25
N VAL A 256 10.36 -4.91 -11.21
CA VAL A 256 9.76 -5.47 -10.01
C VAL A 256 10.42 -6.82 -9.69
N TYR A 257 10.93 -6.95 -8.48
CA TYR A 257 11.77 -8.05 -7.99
C TYR A 257 12.88 -8.45 -8.98
N PRO A 258 13.77 -7.53 -9.38
CA PRO A 258 14.73 -7.77 -10.45
C PRO A 258 15.68 -8.95 -10.18
N ASP A 259 16.03 -9.18 -8.91
CA ASP A 259 17.10 -10.10 -8.52
C ASP A 259 16.67 -11.11 -7.43
N THR A 260 15.36 -11.36 -7.29
CA THR A 260 14.86 -12.33 -6.29
C THR A 260 13.62 -13.09 -6.74
N ASN A 261 13.49 -14.33 -6.26
CA ASN A 261 12.27 -15.14 -6.35
C ASN A 261 11.64 -15.39 -4.97
N VAL A 262 12.17 -14.75 -3.92
CA VAL A 262 11.72 -14.90 -2.54
C VAL A 262 11.64 -13.53 -1.88
N VAL A 263 10.65 -13.33 -1.02
CA VAL A 263 10.54 -12.15 -0.16
C VAL A 263 10.57 -12.60 1.29
N GLU A 264 11.45 -12.00 2.08
CA GLU A 264 11.59 -12.27 3.51
C GLU A 264 11.22 -11.01 4.30
N GLU A 265 10.07 -11.06 4.97
CA GLU A 265 9.56 -9.95 5.78
C GLU A 265 8.71 -10.47 6.94
N TYR A 266 8.62 -9.69 8.02
CA TYR A 266 7.78 -9.97 9.18
C TYR A 266 8.02 -11.37 9.78
N GLY A 267 9.27 -11.84 9.74
CA GLY A 267 9.67 -13.17 10.20
C GLY A 267 9.15 -14.33 9.35
N SER A 268 8.66 -14.07 8.14
CA SER A 268 8.16 -15.06 7.18
C SER A 268 8.91 -14.97 5.85
N SER A 269 8.88 -16.06 5.08
CA SER A 269 9.46 -16.13 3.73
C SER A 269 8.38 -16.61 2.75
N ILE A 270 8.25 -15.93 1.61
CA ILE A 270 7.29 -16.28 0.54
C ILE A 270 7.99 -16.48 -0.79
N SER A 271 7.55 -17.47 -1.55
CA SER A 271 7.99 -17.68 -2.94
C SER A 271 7.20 -16.78 -3.91
N LEU A 272 7.88 -16.24 -4.92
CA LEU A 272 7.31 -15.48 -6.02
C LEU A 272 6.92 -16.35 -7.23
N ASP A 273 6.96 -17.68 -7.11
CA ASP A 273 6.65 -18.62 -8.20
C ASP A 273 5.24 -18.45 -8.78
N LYS A 274 4.27 -18.08 -7.95
CA LYS A 274 2.88 -17.79 -8.36
C LYS A 274 2.58 -16.28 -8.47
N TYR A 275 3.54 -15.44 -8.09
CA TYR A 275 3.41 -13.99 -8.18
C TYR A 275 3.61 -13.49 -9.62
N GLY A 276 2.95 -12.39 -9.96
CA GLY A 276 3.28 -11.55 -11.10
C GLY A 276 2.58 -10.20 -11.01
N VAL A 277 3.10 -9.20 -11.73
CA VAL A 277 2.49 -7.87 -11.82
C VAL A 277 1.24 -7.91 -12.71
N VAL A 278 0.30 -7.02 -12.42
CA VAL A 278 -0.93 -6.83 -13.21
C VAL A 278 -0.80 -5.54 -14.02
N LEU A 279 -0.89 -5.62 -15.35
CA LEU A 279 -1.03 -4.43 -16.19
C LEU A 279 -2.45 -3.89 -16.05
N VAL A 280 -2.60 -2.73 -15.42
CA VAL A 280 -3.90 -2.13 -15.11
C VAL A 280 -4.29 -1.01 -16.09
N SER A 281 -3.36 -0.51 -16.90
CA SER A 281 -3.62 0.48 -17.96
C SER A 281 -2.47 0.50 -18.95
N GLY A 282 -2.77 0.87 -20.20
CA GLY A 282 -1.77 1.10 -21.24
C GLY A 282 -1.12 -0.19 -21.76
N GLN A 283 0.16 -0.15 -22.08
CA GLN A 283 0.93 -1.24 -22.67
C GLN A 283 2.27 -1.44 -21.95
N ASP A 284 2.71 -2.70 -21.85
CA ASP A 284 4.07 -3.02 -21.39
C ASP A 284 5.01 -3.12 -22.59
N HIS A 285 5.79 -2.07 -22.81
CA HIS A 285 6.79 -1.99 -23.88
C HIS A 285 8.15 -2.60 -23.49
N TYR A 286 8.34 -2.97 -22.23
CA TYR A 286 9.63 -3.43 -21.70
C TYR A 286 9.71 -4.95 -21.62
N GLY A 287 8.63 -5.61 -21.19
CA GLY A 287 8.54 -7.08 -21.13
C GLY A 287 9.50 -7.72 -20.13
N HIS A 288 10.07 -6.95 -19.21
CA HIS A 288 11.06 -7.42 -18.21
C HIS A 288 10.45 -7.88 -16.88
N ASN A 289 9.15 -7.64 -16.66
CA ASN A 289 8.45 -8.01 -15.44
C ASN A 289 7.61 -9.26 -15.70
N LYS A 290 7.60 -10.20 -14.75
CA LYS A 290 6.70 -11.36 -14.81
C LYS A 290 5.26 -10.90 -14.66
N ARG A 291 4.46 -11.06 -15.71
CA ARG A 291 3.05 -10.64 -15.77
C ARG A 291 2.08 -11.78 -15.57
N VAL A 292 0.93 -11.46 -14.99
CA VAL A 292 -0.26 -12.32 -14.97
C VAL A 292 -1.42 -11.65 -15.68
N HIS A 293 -2.25 -12.44 -16.36
CA HIS A 293 -3.41 -11.95 -17.13
C HIS A 293 -4.76 -12.30 -16.48
N SER A 294 -4.75 -13.24 -15.54
CA SER A 294 -5.88 -13.58 -14.69
C SER A 294 -5.38 -13.89 -13.29
N ASN A 295 -6.27 -13.76 -12.31
CA ASN A 295 -6.02 -14.27 -10.98
C ASN A 295 -5.99 -15.82 -11.01
N VAL A 296 -5.58 -16.47 -9.93
CA VAL A 296 -5.43 -17.94 -9.90
C VAL A 296 -6.76 -18.71 -9.95
N ARG A 297 -7.89 -18.00 -9.78
CA ARG A 297 -9.24 -18.54 -9.94
C ARG A 297 -9.79 -18.33 -11.36
N GLY A 298 -8.98 -17.81 -12.27
CA GLY A 298 -9.30 -17.62 -13.68
C GLY A 298 -10.06 -16.33 -14.01
N LEU A 299 -10.25 -15.40 -13.07
CA LEU A 299 -10.83 -14.10 -13.37
C LEU A 299 -9.80 -13.23 -14.12
N PRO A 300 -10.06 -12.80 -15.37
CA PRO A 300 -9.11 -11.96 -16.10
C PRO A 300 -8.95 -10.59 -15.45
N PHE A 301 -7.75 -10.03 -15.53
CA PHE A 301 -7.46 -8.64 -15.20
C PHE A 301 -7.76 -7.77 -16.42
N ASP A 302 -9.04 -7.51 -16.64
CA ASP A 302 -9.50 -6.65 -17.73
C ASP A 302 -9.82 -5.23 -17.22
N PHE A 303 -9.09 -4.23 -17.73
CA PHE A 303 -9.33 -2.82 -17.43
C PHE A 303 -10.32 -2.20 -18.42
N ASP A 304 -10.23 -2.54 -19.71
CA ASP A 304 -10.97 -1.88 -20.77
C ASP A 304 -12.43 -2.34 -20.85
N ASN A 305 -12.75 -3.57 -20.42
CA ASN A 305 -14.11 -4.12 -20.47
C ASN A 305 -14.95 -3.94 -19.20
N ARG A 306 -14.47 -3.20 -18.18
CA ARG A 306 -15.25 -2.93 -16.97
C ARG A 306 -15.73 -1.48 -16.96
N GLY A 307 -16.91 -1.29 -17.56
CA GLY A 307 -17.67 -0.04 -17.56
C GLY A 307 -18.07 0.44 -16.19
#